data_AF-A0A975XSZ9-F1
#
_entry.id   AF-A0A975XSZ9-F1
#
_cell.length_a   1.000
_cell.length_b   1.000
_cell.length_c   1.000
_cell.angle_alpha   90.00
_cell.angle_beta   90.00
_cell.angle_gamma   90.00
#
_symmetry.space_group_name_H-M   'P 1'
#
loop_
_entity.id
_entity.type
_entity.pdbx_description
1 polymer ?
#
loop_
_entity_poly.entity_id
_entity_poly.type
_entity_poly.pdbx_seq_one_letter_code
_entity_poly.pdbx_strand_id
1 'polypeptide(L)'
;MAAILGLGHRPQFVQPGDRLHQATSSPRFRARPNSSEPRESEHHMPDIDWDALRSVALEAMTHAYVPYSHFPVGVAAIVDDGRVISGCNVENASYGLTLCAECALVSSLHMTGGGRLVAFTCVDGKGGALMPCGRCRQLLYEHSAEGMLLETVSGIRTIDEVLPDAFGPRTLEAYAE
;
A
#
# COMPACT_ATOMS: atom_id res chain seq x y z
N MET A 1 -33.47 -8.95 31.93
CA MET A 1 -33.70 -10.40 31.84
C MET A 1 -32.35 -11.09 31.81
N ALA A 2 -32.04 -11.85 32.85
CA ALA A 2 -30.87 -12.71 32.93
C ALA A 2 -31.17 -14.07 32.29
N ALA A 3 -30.19 -14.63 31.59
CA ALA A 3 -29.90 -16.06 31.38
C ALA A 3 -28.81 -16.15 30.27
N ILE A 4 -27.84 -17.06 30.19
CA ILE A 4 -27.18 -18.06 31.05
C ILE A 4 -26.37 -18.92 30.04
N LEU A 5 -25.12 -19.21 30.38
CA LEU A 5 -24.28 -20.38 29.99
C LEU A 5 -23.80 -20.58 28.54
N GLY A 6 -22.48 -20.73 28.45
CA GLY A 6 -21.76 -21.40 27.36
C GLY A 6 -20.32 -21.71 27.81
N LEU A 7 -20.16 -22.82 28.52
CA LEU A 7 -18.89 -23.36 29.03
C LEU A 7 -17.99 -23.87 27.89
N GLY A 8 -16.67 -23.73 28.07
CA GLY A 8 -15.76 -24.85 27.85
C GLY A 8 -14.63 -24.66 26.84
N HIS A 9 -13.46 -24.18 27.31
CA HIS A 9 -12.18 -24.72 26.86
C HIS A 9 -11.08 -24.44 27.90
N ARG A 10 -10.56 -25.51 28.52
CA ARG A 10 -9.30 -25.50 29.27
C ARG A 10 -8.28 -26.32 28.49
N PRO A 11 -7.17 -25.75 28.01
CA PRO A 11 -6.05 -26.56 27.57
C PRO A 11 -5.26 -27.04 28.80
N GLN A 12 -4.88 -28.32 28.77
CA GLN A 12 -4.11 -28.99 29.81
C GLN A 12 -2.64 -28.54 29.78
N PHE A 13 -2.13 -28.25 30.96
CA PHE A 13 -0.74 -27.92 31.27
C PHE A 13 0.10 -29.21 31.28
N VAL A 14 1.16 -29.30 30.48
CA VAL A 14 2.14 -30.39 30.54
C VAL A 14 3.35 -29.89 31.34
N GLN A 15 3.68 -30.59 32.43
CA GLN A 15 4.85 -30.33 33.28
C GLN A 15 6.06 -31.16 32.81
N PRO A 16 7.30 -30.64 32.92
CA PRO A 16 8.51 -31.28 32.40
C PRO A 16 9.28 -32.11 33.45
N GLY A 17 9.96 -33.16 32.97
CA GLY A 17 10.94 -33.98 33.70
C GLY A 17 11.12 -35.31 32.93
N ASP A 18 12.27 -35.98 32.88
CA ASP A 18 13.57 -35.80 33.53
C ASP A 18 14.55 -36.81 32.85
N ARG A 19 15.84 -36.44 32.71
CA ARG A 19 17.05 -37.32 32.59
C ARG A 19 17.32 -38.10 31.28
N LEU A 20 18.54 -38.44 30.87
CA LEU A 20 19.96 -38.09 31.18
C LEU A 20 20.84 -38.87 30.16
N HIS A 21 22.06 -38.36 29.92
CA HIS A 21 23.26 -39.04 29.34
C HIS A 21 23.19 -39.41 27.84
N GLN A 22 24.22 -39.27 26.99
CA GLN A 22 25.66 -39.49 27.16
C GLN A 22 26.48 -38.61 26.20
N ALA A 23 27.76 -38.44 26.54
CA ALA A 23 28.78 -37.68 25.81
C ALA A 23 29.35 -38.43 24.60
N THR A 24 29.69 -37.72 23.51
CA THR A 24 30.77 -38.12 22.58
C THR A 24 31.49 -36.90 21.94
N SER A 25 32.80 -36.86 22.18
CA SER A 25 33.93 -36.29 21.44
C SER A 25 33.75 -35.40 20.18
N SER A 26 34.19 -34.12 20.32
CA SER A 26 35.02 -33.28 19.41
C SER A 26 34.52 -32.93 17.98
N PRO A 27 34.69 -31.67 17.48
CA PRO A 27 36.02 -31.16 17.09
C PRO A 27 36.28 -29.67 17.41
N ARG A 28 37.55 -29.28 17.24
CA ARG A 28 38.12 -27.95 17.51
C ARG A 28 37.26 -26.81 16.94
N PHE A 29 36.87 -25.89 17.81
CA PHE A 29 36.17 -24.65 17.47
C PHE A 29 37.11 -23.75 16.67
N ARG A 30 37.00 -23.73 15.34
CA ARG A 30 37.52 -22.62 14.53
C ARG A 30 36.66 -21.40 14.86
N ALA A 31 37.29 -20.33 15.32
CA ALA A 31 36.64 -19.03 15.48
C ALA A 31 35.97 -18.65 14.14
N ARG A 32 34.67 -18.35 14.19
CA ARG A 32 33.95 -17.76 13.06
C ARG A 32 34.53 -16.35 12.85
N PRO A 33 34.89 -15.94 11.63
CA PRO A 33 35.19 -14.54 11.37
C PRO A 33 33.92 -13.72 11.63
N ASN A 34 34.10 -12.61 12.32
CA ASN A 34 33.07 -11.64 12.66
C ASN A 34 32.46 -11.05 11.36
N SER A 35 31.26 -11.49 10.98
CA SER A 35 30.49 -10.88 9.90
C SER A 35 29.70 -9.69 10.45
N SER A 36 30.39 -8.58 10.68
CA SER A 36 29.77 -7.28 10.95
C SER A 36 29.44 -6.55 9.65
N GLU A 37 28.76 -7.24 8.72
CA GLU A 37 28.15 -6.60 7.57
C GLU A 37 26.66 -6.40 7.87
N PRO A 38 26.12 -5.19 7.70
CA PRO A 38 24.69 -4.96 7.87
C PRO A 38 23.97 -5.84 6.84
N ARG A 39 23.01 -6.65 7.29
CA ARG A 39 22.06 -7.28 6.38
C ARG A 39 21.16 -6.16 5.87
N GLU A 40 21.49 -5.60 4.71
CA GLU A 40 20.50 -4.90 3.90
C GLU A 40 19.37 -5.90 3.67
N SER A 41 18.22 -5.65 4.30
CA SER A 41 17.02 -6.39 3.98
C SER A 41 16.66 -5.99 2.56
N GLU A 42 17.01 -6.85 1.59
CA GLU A 42 16.45 -6.81 0.25
C GLU A 42 14.92 -6.87 0.38
N HIS A 43 14.29 -5.69 0.43
CA HIS A 43 12.87 -5.57 0.13
C HIS A 43 12.75 -5.91 -1.34
N HIS A 44 12.56 -7.20 -1.63
CA HIS A 44 12.14 -7.68 -2.93
C HIS A 44 10.77 -7.06 -3.22
N MET A 45 10.78 -5.88 -3.85
CA MET A 45 9.56 -5.31 -4.43
C MET A 45 9.05 -6.35 -5.43
N PRO A 46 7.82 -6.86 -5.26
CA PRO A 46 7.27 -7.82 -6.20
C PRO A 46 7.25 -7.17 -7.58
N ASP A 47 7.56 -7.96 -8.61
CA ASP A 47 7.42 -7.53 -10.00
C ASP A 47 5.96 -7.08 -10.22
N ILE A 48 5.76 -5.79 -10.49
CA ILE A 48 4.42 -5.20 -10.57
C ILE A 48 3.85 -5.55 -11.94
N ASP A 49 2.77 -6.32 -11.96
CA ASP A 49 1.96 -6.53 -13.16
C ASP A 49 1.13 -5.26 -13.47
N TRP A 50 1.75 -4.34 -14.21
CA TRP A 50 1.14 -3.08 -14.60
C TRP A 50 -0.08 -3.27 -15.51
N ASP A 51 -0.12 -4.33 -16.31
CA ASP A 51 -1.24 -4.60 -17.21
C ASP A 51 -2.47 -5.05 -16.43
N ALA A 52 -2.30 -5.95 -15.46
CA ALA A 52 -3.37 -6.33 -14.55
C ALA A 52 -3.86 -5.14 -13.72
N LEU A 53 -2.95 -4.31 -13.20
CA LEU A 53 -3.31 -3.12 -12.43
C LEU A 53 -4.09 -2.12 -13.28
N ARG A 54 -3.67 -1.90 -14.54
CA ARG A 54 -4.37 -1.02 -15.49
C ARG A 54 -5.75 -1.56 -15.85
N SER A 55 -5.91 -2.89 -15.97
CA SER A 55 -7.21 -3.50 -16.19
C SER A 55 -8.20 -3.17 -15.06
N VAL A 56 -7.74 -3.15 -13.81
CA VAL A 56 -8.59 -2.76 -12.67
C VAL A 56 -8.96 -1.27 -12.72
N ALA A 57 -8.02 -0.40 -13.11
CA ALA A 57 -8.30 1.03 -13.27
C ALA A 57 -9.31 1.29 -14.40
N LEU A 58 -9.19 0.57 -15.52
CA LEU A 58 -10.14 0.62 -16.64
C LEU A 58 -11.54 0.19 -16.23
N GLU A 59 -11.68 -0.88 -15.45
CA GLU A 59 -12.97 -1.31 -14.91
C GLU A 59 -13.56 -0.22 -14.00
N ALA A 60 -12.76 0.30 -13.07
CA ALA A 60 -13.19 1.34 -12.14
C ALA A 60 -13.70 2.61 -12.87
N MET A 61 -12.98 3.03 -13.92
CA MET A 61 -13.34 4.18 -14.76
C MET A 61 -14.77 4.08 -15.31
N THR A 62 -15.28 2.88 -15.60
CA THR A 62 -16.64 2.68 -16.14
C THR A 62 -17.74 3.12 -15.15
N HIS A 63 -17.41 3.22 -13.85
CA HIS A 63 -18.31 3.66 -12.80
C HIS A 63 -18.29 5.18 -12.55
N ALA A 64 -17.46 5.93 -13.27
CA ALA A 64 -17.31 7.37 -13.07
C ALA A 64 -18.64 8.12 -13.26
N TYR A 65 -18.94 9.02 -12.31
CA TYR A 65 -20.09 9.93 -12.42
C TYR A 65 -19.61 11.28 -12.94
N VAL A 66 -19.69 11.47 -14.26
CA VAL A 66 -19.10 12.62 -14.96
C VAL A 66 -20.08 13.35 -15.90
N PRO A 67 -21.26 13.77 -15.43
CA PRO A 67 -22.25 14.41 -16.30
C PRO A 67 -21.87 15.82 -16.75
N TYR A 68 -20.84 16.44 -16.16
CA TYR A 68 -20.46 17.83 -16.44
C TYR A 68 -19.23 17.90 -17.35
N SER A 69 -18.13 17.22 -17.02
CA SER A 69 -16.93 17.24 -17.87
C SER A 69 -16.97 16.21 -19.00
N HIS A 70 -17.77 15.14 -18.85
CA HIS A 70 -17.72 13.97 -19.71
C HIS A 70 -16.32 13.33 -19.79
N PHE A 71 -15.53 13.47 -18.73
CA PHE A 71 -14.16 12.96 -18.65
C PHE A 71 -14.04 11.90 -17.55
N PRO A 72 -14.32 10.62 -17.85
CA PRO A 72 -14.23 9.55 -16.88
C PRO A 72 -12.76 9.22 -16.60
N VAL A 73 -12.45 9.01 -15.32
CA VAL A 73 -11.13 8.67 -14.81
C VAL A 73 -11.26 7.49 -13.86
N GLY A 74 -10.38 6.50 -14.03
CA GLY A 74 -10.25 5.37 -13.12
C GLY A 74 -8.83 5.23 -12.62
N VAL A 75 -8.69 4.70 -11.41
CA VAL A 75 -7.40 4.44 -10.78
C VAL A 75 -7.39 3.08 -10.11
N ALA A 76 -6.19 2.52 -9.98
CA ALA A 76 -5.95 1.33 -9.17
C ALA A 76 -4.60 1.42 -8.47
N ALA A 77 -4.49 0.81 -7.29
CA ALA A 77 -3.25 0.74 -6.54
C ALA A 77 -3.09 -0.60 -5.82
N ILE A 78 -1.83 -1.01 -5.67
CA ILE A 78 -1.43 -2.14 -4.82
C ILE A 78 -1.09 -1.58 -3.44
N VAL A 79 -1.62 -2.20 -2.39
CA VAL A 79 -1.31 -1.88 -0.99
C VAL A 79 -0.21 -2.82 -0.47
N ASP A 80 0.48 -2.43 0.60
CA ASP A 80 1.59 -3.17 1.21
C ASP A 80 1.24 -4.59 1.72
N ASP A 81 -0.04 -4.88 1.94
CA ASP A 81 -0.55 -6.23 2.22
C ASP A 81 -0.90 -7.05 0.97
N GLY A 82 -0.63 -6.50 -0.22
CA GLY A 82 -0.82 -7.15 -1.52
C GLY A 82 -2.21 -7.00 -2.13
N ARG A 83 -3.17 -6.37 -1.44
CA ARG A 83 -4.52 -6.16 -2.02
C ARG A 83 -4.49 -5.07 -3.08
N VAL A 84 -5.39 -5.17 -4.05
CA VAL A 84 -5.64 -4.13 -5.04
C VAL A 84 -6.88 -3.35 -4.67
N ILE A 85 -6.78 -2.03 -4.66
CA ILE A 85 -7.90 -1.10 -4.46
C ILE A 85 -8.05 -0.20 -5.69
N SER A 86 -9.27 0.31 -5.92
CA SER A 86 -9.58 1.13 -7.08
C SER A 86 -10.55 2.25 -6.75
N GLY A 87 -10.68 3.20 -7.69
CA GLY A 87 -11.58 4.35 -7.56
C GLY A 87 -11.87 5.01 -8.90
N CYS A 88 -12.94 5.80 -8.95
CA CYS A 88 -13.31 6.62 -10.10
C CYS A 88 -13.72 8.02 -9.66
N ASN A 89 -13.70 8.98 -10.59
CA ASN A 89 -14.10 10.35 -10.27
C ASN A 89 -15.62 10.50 -10.17
N VAL A 90 -16.03 11.38 -9.25
CA VAL A 90 -17.44 11.71 -8.99
C VAL A 90 -17.57 13.22 -8.97
N GLU A 91 -18.30 13.73 -9.95
CA GLU A 91 -18.52 15.16 -10.09
C GLU A 91 -19.71 15.67 -9.28
N ASN A 92 -19.75 16.99 -9.11
CA ASN A 92 -20.82 17.68 -8.43
C ASN A 92 -21.16 18.99 -9.15
N ALA A 93 -22.44 19.42 -9.07
CA ALA A 93 -22.89 20.70 -9.63
C ALA A 93 -22.12 21.91 -9.06
N SER A 94 -21.73 21.84 -7.80
CA SER A 94 -20.72 22.74 -7.21
C SER A 94 -19.35 22.15 -7.48
N TYR A 95 -18.69 22.60 -8.55
CA TYR A 95 -17.51 21.92 -9.11
C TYR A 95 -16.34 21.79 -8.12
N GLY A 96 -16.24 22.68 -7.12
CA GLY A 96 -15.24 22.59 -6.05
C GLY A 96 -15.39 21.37 -5.14
N LEU A 97 -16.54 20.67 -5.19
CA LEU A 97 -16.81 19.45 -4.44
C LEU A 97 -16.47 18.17 -5.23
N THR A 98 -15.98 18.29 -6.46
CA THR A 98 -15.62 17.13 -7.29
C THR A 98 -14.52 16.30 -6.62
N LEU A 99 -14.78 15.00 -6.53
CA LEU A 99 -13.84 14.01 -6.04
C LEU A 99 -13.10 13.41 -7.24
N CYS A 100 -11.78 13.54 -7.26
CA CYS A 100 -10.96 12.82 -8.22
C CYS A 100 -10.95 11.31 -7.89
N ALA A 101 -10.59 10.49 -8.87
CA ALA A 101 -10.57 9.04 -8.72
C ALA A 101 -9.65 8.57 -7.59
N GLU A 102 -8.52 9.26 -7.39
CA GLU A 102 -7.56 9.04 -6.30
C GLU A 102 -8.19 9.29 -4.92
N CYS A 103 -9.15 10.21 -4.80
CA CYS A 103 -9.86 10.46 -3.53
C CYS A 103 -10.75 9.27 -3.15
N ALA A 104 -11.44 8.68 -4.13
CA ALA A 104 -12.22 7.47 -3.93
C ALA A 104 -11.32 6.29 -3.57
N LEU A 105 -10.16 6.16 -4.23
CA LEU A 105 -9.17 5.13 -3.92
C LEU A 105 -8.64 5.24 -2.49
N VAL A 106 -8.27 6.44 -2.02
CA VAL A 106 -7.82 6.64 -0.63
C VAL A 106 -8.94 6.39 0.38
N SER A 107 -10.17 6.75 0.04
CA SER A 107 -11.33 6.36 0.86
C SER A 107 -11.44 4.83 0.96
N SER A 108 -11.27 4.13 -0.16
CA SER A 108 -11.24 2.67 -0.24
C SER A 108 -10.09 2.06 0.57
N LEU A 109 -8.89 2.66 0.54
CA LEU A 109 -7.74 2.24 1.34
C LEU A 109 -8.12 2.13 2.82
N HIS A 110 -8.71 3.19 3.38
CA HIS A 110 -9.09 3.23 4.80
C HIS A 110 -10.29 2.33 5.10
N MET A 111 -11.29 2.28 4.23
CA MET A 111 -12.46 1.41 4.40
C MET A 111 -12.11 -0.09 4.35
N THR A 112 -10.99 -0.44 3.71
CA THR A 112 -10.52 -1.83 3.56
C THR A 112 -9.38 -2.21 4.50
N GLY A 113 -9.07 -1.38 5.52
CA GLY A 113 -8.11 -1.74 6.57
C GLY A 113 -6.85 -0.87 6.67
N GLY A 114 -6.70 0.14 5.81
CA GLY A 114 -5.53 1.04 5.83
C GLY A 114 -4.25 0.40 5.26
N GLY A 115 -3.08 0.92 5.61
CA GLY A 115 -1.80 0.47 5.04
C GLY A 115 -1.19 1.51 4.10
N ARG A 116 -0.19 1.09 3.32
CA ARG A 116 0.59 1.99 2.43
C ARG A 116 0.50 1.57 0.97
N LEU A 117 0.39 2.56 0.09
CA LEU A 117 0.34 2.35 -1.36
C LEU A 117 1.75 2.05 -1.90
N VAL A 118 1.89 0.96 -2.66
CA VAL A 118 3.17 0.49 -3.23
C VAL A 118 3.27 0.79 -4.72
N ALA A 119 2.16 0.64 -5.45
CA ALA A 119 2.09 0.90 -6.89
C ALA A 119 0.76 1.58 -7.23
N PHE A 120 0.74 2.47 -8.23
CA PHE A 120 -0.46 3.19 -8.65
C PHE A 120 -0.49 3.43 -10.16
N THR A 121 -1.66 3.27 -10.76
CA THR A 121 -1.96 3.67 -12.15
C THR A 121 -3.26 4.46 -12.21
N CYS A 122 -3.33 5.36 -13.19
CA CYS A 122 -4.48 6.23 -13.46
C CYS A 122 -4.73 6.27 -14.97
N VAL A 123 -5.98 6.10 -15.37
CA VAL A 123 -6.38 6.06 -16.78
C VAL A 123 -7.51 7.04 -17.08
N ASP A 124 -7.51 7.57 -18.30
CA ASP A 124 -8.60 8.36 -18.85
C ASP A 124 -9.63 7.50 -19.61
N GLY A 125 -10.72 8.13 -20.07
CA GLY A 125 -11.80 7.52 -20.86
C GLY A 125 -11.39 6.81 -22.15
N LYS A 126 -10.14 6.96 -22.61
CA LYS A 126 -9.58 6.26 -23.79
C LYS A 126 -8.61 5.15 -23.38
N GLY A 127 -8.45 4.91 -22.09
CA GLY A 127 -7.50 3.97 -21.51
C GLY A 127 -6.05 4.44 -21.53
N GLY A 128 -5.80 5.71 -21.85
CA GLY A 128 -4.46 6.29 -21.79
C GLY A 128 -4.04 6.56 -20.36
N ALA A 129 -2.75 6.40 -20.07
CA ALA A 129 -2.18 6.80 -18.79
C ALA A 129 -2.41 8.31 -18.54
N LEU A 130 -2.85 8.66 -17.34
CA LEU A 130 -3.18 10.03 -16.93
C LEU A 130 -2.39 10.39 -15.68
N MET A 131 -1.89 11.64 -15.61
CA MET A 131 -1.18 12.10 -14.43
C MET A 131 -2.13 12.54 -13.31
N PRO A 132 -1.86 12.17 -12.03
CA PRO A 132 -2.60 12.73 -10.92
C PRO A 132 -2.39 14.25 -10.84
N CYS A 133 -3.48 14.97 -10.57
CA CYS A 133 -3.44 16.41 -10.39
C CYS A 133 -2.69 16.79 -9.10
N GLY A 134 -2.30 18.06 -8.95
CA GLY A 134 -1.51 18.51 -7.78
C GLY A 134 -2.13 18.14 -6.43
N ARG A 135 -3.46 18.26 -6.29
CA ARG A 135 -4.19 17.81 -5.09
C ARG A 135 -3.99 16.32 -4.83
N CYS A 136 -4.12 15.50 -5.87
CA CYS A 136 -4.05 14.05 -5.74
C CYS A 136 -2.63 13.56 -5.52
N ARG A 137 -1.61 14.25 -6.05
CA ARG A 137 -0.21 13.94 -5.71
C ARG A 137 0.03 14.06 -4.21
N GLN A 138 -0.47 15.12 -3.59
CA GLN A 138 -0.35 15.33 -2.15
C GLN A 138 -1.11 14.26 -1.35
N LEU A 139 -2.31 13.88 -1.82
CA LEU A 139 -3.12 12.82 -1.23
C LEU A 139 -2.41 11.45 -1.32
N LEU A 140 -1.84 11.10 -2.47
CA LEU A 140 -1.09 9.87 -2.65
C LEU A 140 0.18 9.86 -1.79
N TYR A 141 0.89 10.99 -1.70
CA TYR A 141 2.10 11.12 -0.89
C TYR A 141 1.86 10.78 0.59
N GLU A 142 0.78 11.28 1.18
CA GLU A 142 0.35 11.00 2.57
C GLU A 142 0.26 9.49 2.86
N HIS A 143 -0.21 8.71 1.88
CA HIS A 143 -0.51 7.29 2.00
C HIS A 143 0.52 6.38 1.31
N SER A 144 1.55 6.95 0.69
CA SER A 144 2.58 6.22 -0.03
C SER A 144 3.50 5.43 0.90
N ALA A 145 3.87 4.23 0.48
CA ALA A 145 5.08 3.59 0.98
C ALA A 145 6.31 4.37 0.50
N GLU A 146 7.42 4.23 1.20
CA GLU A 146 8.71 4.71 0.70
C GLU A 146 9.02 4.01 -0.63
N GLY A 147 9.40 4.79 -1.66
CA GLY A 147 9.67 4.26 -2.99
C GLY A 147 8.45 3.84 -3.81
N MET A 148 7.22 4.19 -3.39
CA MET A 148 5.99 3.92 -4.16
C MET A 148 6.16 4.30 -5.63
N LEU A 149 5.78 3.39 -6.53
CA LEU A 149 5.87 3.58 -7.99
C LEU A 149 4.54 3.98 -8.61
N LEU A 150 4.61 4.88 -9.60
CA LEU A 150 3.49 5.37 -10.37
C LEU A 150 3.73 5.11 -11.85
N GLU A 151 2.71 4.58 -12.53
CA GLU A 151 2.66 4.60 -13.99
C GLU A 151 2.36 6.02 -14.46
N THR A 152 3.35 6.66 -15.12
CA THR A 152 3.21 8.03 -15.64
C THR A 152 3.24 8.04 -17.16
N VAL A 153 2.83 9.18 -17.74
CA VAL A 153 2.97 9.44 -19.19
C VAL A 153 4.42 9.46 -19.68
N SER A 154 5.41 9.52 -18.77
CA SER A 154 6.85 9.51 -19.05
C SER A 154 7.54 8.21 -18.62
N GLY A 155 6.77 7.15 -18.39
CA GLY A 155 7.24 5.87 -17.86
C GLY A 155 7.04 5.74 -16.35
N ILE A 156 7.59 4.69 -15.74
CA ILE A 156 7.46 4.49 -14.30
C ILE A 156 8.31 5.52 -13.53
N ARG A 157 7.72 6.14 -12.51
CA ARG A 157 8.38 7.10 -11.61
C ARG A 157 8.01 6.82 -10.17
N THR A 158 8.88 7.22 -9.25
CA THR A 158 8.60 7.22 -7.82
C THR A 158 7.67 8.37 -7.44
N ILE A 159 7.00 8.27 -6.29
CA ILE A 159 6.18 9.35 -5.76
C ILE A 159 6.98 10.64 -5.52
N ASP A 160 8.24 10.53 -5.11
CA ASP A 160 9.13 11.67 -4.87
C ASP A 160 9.55 12.37 -6.17
N GLU A 161 9.65 11.65 -7.29
CA GLU A 161 9.83 12.28 -8.61
C GLU A 161 8.56 12.97 -9.13
N VAL A 162 7.37 12.47 -8.75
CA VAL A 162 6.08 13.02 -9.16
C VAL A 162 5.71 14.26 -8.33
N LEU A 163 6.13 14.30 -7.06
CA LEU A 163 5.94 15.43 -6.14
C LEU A 163 7.26 15.71 -5.41
N PRO A 164 8.23 16.38 -6.07
CA PRO A 164 9.50 16.72 -5.44
C PRO A 164 9.30 17.70 -4.29
N ASP A 165 10.15 17.58 -3.27
CA ASP A 165 10.18 18.45 -2.09
C ASP A 165 8.80 18.59 -1.41
N ALA A 166 8.05 17.47 -1.37
CA ALA A 166 6.70 17.44 -0.84
C ALA A 166 6.65 17.85 0.65
N PHE A 167 5.67 18.70 0.97
CA PHE A 167 5.22 18.86 2.35
C PHE A 167 4.42 17.62 2.76
N GLY A 168 4.55 17.14 4.00
CA GLY A 168 3.74 16.00 4.46
C GLY A 168 4.26 15.35 5.73
N PRO A 169 3.79 14.14 6.06
CA PRO A 169 4.05 13.51 7.35
C PRO A 169 5.54 13.31 7.61
N ARG A 170 6.33 13.03 6.56
CA ARG A 170 7.79 12.87 6.65
C ARG A 170 8.53 14.17 7.02
N THR A 171 7.96 15.34 6.72
CA THR A 171 8.59 16.64 7.00
C THR A 171 7.99 17.34 8.21
N LEU A 172 6.75 17.03 8.59
CA LEU A 172 6.11 17.58 9.78
C LEU A 172 6.88 17.27 11.07
N GLU A 173 7.47 16.08 11.20
CA GLU A 173 8.31 15.71 12.35
C GLU A 173 9.57 16.59 12.41
N ALA A 174 10.22 16.83 11.28
CA ALA A 174 11.41 17.66 11.20
C ALA A 174 11.16 19.15 11.51
N TYR A 175 9.93 19.64 11.31
CA TYR A 175 9.54 21.02 11.65
C TYR A 175 9.06 21.20 13.09
N ALA A 176 8.89 20.12 13.84
CA ALA A 176 8.45 20.16 15.24
C ALA A 176 9.61 20.34 16.23
N GLU A 177 10.86 20.22 15.76
CA GLU A 177 12.10 20.46 16.51
C GLU A 177 12.54 21.92 16.48
#